data_AF-A0A8T4J8C2-F1
#
_entry.id   AF-A0A8T4J8C2-F1
#
_cell.length_a   1.000
_cell.length_b   1.000
_cell.length_c   1.000
_cell.angle_alpha   90.00
_cell.angle_beta   90.00
_cell.angle_gamma   90.00
#
_symmetry.space_group_name_H-M   'P 1'
#
loop_
_entity.id
_entity.type
_entity.pdbx_description
1 polymer ?
#
loop_
_entity_poly.entity_id
_entity_poly.type
_entity_poly.pdbx_seq_one_letter_code
_entity_poly.pdbx_strand_id
1 'polypeptide(L)' 'MRELLENLDRWGVHPECVVTDRYPLTDVETAYKTADQGKGGKVAIVTEEVTA' A
#
# COMPACT_ATOMS: atom_id res chain seq x y z
N MET A 1 0.67 -7.16 -17.15
CA MET A 1 0.59 -5.86 -16.43
C MET A 1 -0.43 -4.92 -17.02
N ARG A 2 -0.37 -4.60 -18.33
CA ARG A 2 -1.37 -3.73 -19.00
C ARG A 2 -2.82 -4.19 -18.82
N GLU A 3 -3.13 -5.43 -19.21
CA GLU A 3 -4.49 -5.99 -19.12
C GLU A 3 -5.03 -5.99 -17.67
N LEU A 4 -4.18 -6.29 -16.69
CA LEU A 4 -4.58 -6.21 -15.29
C LEU A 4 -4.94 -4.78 -14.89
N LEU A 5 -4.16 -3.79 -15.32
CA LEU A 5 -4.43 -2.39 -15.03
C LEU A 5 -5.74 -1.92 -15.65
N GLU A 6 -6.00 -2.30 -16.92
CA GLU A 6 -7.26 -2.04 -17.61
C GLU A 6 -8.46 -2.66 -16.88
N ASN A 7 -8.30 -3.89 -16.37
CA ASN A 7 -9.35 -4.55 -15.59
C ASN A 7 -9.55 -3.92 -14.21
N LEU A 8 -8.48 -3.54 -13.50
CA LEU A 8 -8.56 -2.88 -12.20
C LEU A 8 -9.29 -1.53 -12.29
N ASP A 9 -8.97 -0.74 -13.32
CA ASP A 9 -9.66 0.53 -13.61
C ASP A 9 -11.14 0.30 -13.94
N ARG A 10 -11.44 -0.66 -14.81
CA ARG A 10 -12.83 -1.05 -15.13
C ARG A 10 -13.63 -1.50 -13.89
N TRP A 11 -12.99 -2.16 -12.94
CA TRP A 11 -13.62 -2.60 -11.68
C TRP A 11 -13.66 -1.50 -10.61
N GLY A 12 -13.03 -0.34 -10.83
CA GLY A 12 -12.89 0.73 -9.84
C GLY A 12 -12.01 0.33 -8.64
N VAL A 13 -11.08 -0.60 -8.84
CA VAL A 13 -10.19 -1.11 -7.78
C VAL A 13 -8.86 -0.37 -7.83
N HIS A 14 -8.72 0.62 -6.96
CA HIS A 14 -7.50 1.42 -6.81
C HIS A 14 -6.77 1.10 -5.49
N PRO A 15 -5.46 1.39 -5.35
CA PRO A 15 -4.68 1.01 -4.17
C PRO A 15 -5.29 1.43 -2.83
N GLU A 16 -5.99 2.56 -2.77
CA GLU A 16 -6.68 3.06 -1.57
C GLU A 16 -7.74 2.12 -0.99
N CYS A 17 -8.28 1.18 -1.77
CA CYS A 17 -9.26 0.21 -1.24
C CYS A 17 -8.61 -1.02 -0.59
N VAL A 18 -7.29 -1.23 -0.78
CA VAL A 18 -6.58 -2.40 -0.25
C VAL A 18 -5.41 -2.03 0.67
N VAL A 19 -4.85 -0.82 0.53
CA VAL A 19 -3.75 -0.33 1.37
C VAL A 19 -4.33 0.23 2.66
N THR A 20 -4.00 -0.40 3.78
CA THR A 20 -4.41 0.05 5.11
C THR A 20 -3.37 0.93 5.77
N ASP A 21 -2.09 0.71 5.46
CA ASP A 21 -0.98 1.36 6.13
C ASP A 21 0.02 1.90 5.11
N ARG A 22 0.46 3.14 5.31
CA ARG A 22 1.45 3.81 4.46
C ARG A 22 2.61 4.29 5.32
N TYR A 23 3.83 3.93 4.92
CA TYR A 23 5.05 4.34 5.61
C TYR A 23 5.98 5.06 4.62
N PRO A 24 6.70 6.11 5.04
CA PRO A 24 7.74 6.70 4.22
C PRO A 24 8.93 5.74 4.10
N LEU A 25 9.77 5.96 3.09
CA LEU A 25 11.00 5.18 2.87
C LEU A 25 11.98 5.24 4.07
N THR A 26 11.89 6.25 4.91
CA THR A 26 12.70 6.38 6.14
C THR A 26 12.26 5.44 7.26
N ASP A 27 11.07 4.84 7.17
CA ASP A 27 10.48 3.99 8.21
C ASP A 27 10.15 2.56 7.72
N VAL A 28 11.00 2.05 6.81
CA VAL A 28 10.83 0.73 6.20
C VAL A 28 10.86 -0.41 7.22
N GLU A 29 11.63 -0.28 8.30
CA GLU A 29 11.68 -1.28 9.36
C GLU A 29 10.31 -1.47 10.01
N THR A 30 9.63 -0.38 10.36
CA THR A 30 8.29 -0.43 10.94
C THR A 30 7.28 -0.96 9.92
N ALA A 31 7.38 -0.57 8.65
CA ALA A 31 6.52 -1.08 7.60
C ALA A 31 6.55 -2.61 7.50
N TYR A 32 7.75 -3.22 7.53
CA TYR A 32 7.88 -4.67 7.51
C TYR A 32 7.39 -5.35 8.78
N LYS A 33 7.61 -4.76 9.96
CA LYS A 33 7.04 -5.28 11.23
C LYS A 33 5.51 -5.27 11.20
N THR A 34 4.89 -4.20 10.68
CA THR A 34 3.43 -4.10 10.53
C THR A 34 2.91 -5.16 9.56
N ALA A 35 3.60 -5.40 8.44
CA ALA A 35 3.24 -6.45 7.50
C ALA A 35 3.32 -7.86 8.12
N ASP A 36 4.35 -8.14 8.93
CA ASP A 36 4.55 -9.43 9.61
C ASP A 36 3.46 -9.75 10.63
N GLN A 37 2.91 -8.74 11.30
CA GLN A 37 1.81 -8.92 12.25
C GLN A 37 0.52 -9.46 11.60
N GLY A 38 0.32 -9.25 10.30
CA GLY A 38 -0.82 -9.78 9.54
C GLY A 38 -2.19 -9.26 10.01
N LYS A 39 -2.24 -8.12 10.71
CA LYS A 39 -3.48 -7.57 11.29
C LYS A 39 -4.22 -6.58 10.38
N GLY A 40 -3.65 -6.24 9.23
CA GLY A 40 -4.17 -5.24 8.28
C GLY A 40 -4.33 -5.76 6.85
N GLY A 41 -4.59 -4.84 5.93
CA GLY A 41 -4.58 -5.11 4.49
C GLY A 41 -3.16 -5.04 3.93
N LYS A 42 -2.96 -4.26 2.87
CA LYS A 42 -1.64 -4.05 2.28
C LYS A 42 -0.90 -2.92 2.98
N VAL A 43 0.39 -3.13 3.20
CA VAL A 43 1.32 -2.08 3.63
C VAL A 43 2.03 -1.51 2.40
N ALA A 44 1.99 -0.19 2.23
CA ALA A 44 2.67 0.52 1.16
C ALA A 44 3.83 1.36 1.69
N ILE A 45 4.98 1.27 1.04
CA ILE A 45 6.13 2.14 1.30
C ILE A 45 6.14 3.21 0.20
N VAL A 46 6.09 4.48 0.59
CA VAL A 46 6.01 5.62 -0.34
C VAL A 46 7.26 6.50 -0.24
N THR A 47 7.58 7.20 -1.33
CA THR A 47 8.72 8.12 -1.38
C THR A 47 8.45 9.46 -0.72
N GLU A 48 7.16 9.79 -0.53
CA GLU A 48 6.70 11.02 0.09
C GLU A 48 6.66 10.85 1.61
N GLU A 49 6.97 11.91 2.37
CA GLU A 49 6.71 11.89 3.80
C GLU A 49 5.20 11.84 4.03
N VAL A 50 4.73 10.84 4.78
CA VAL A 50 3.33 10.75 5.16
C VAL A 50 3.07 11.82 6.22
N THR A 51 2.66 13.02 5.79
CA THR A 51 2.16 14.04 6.72
C THR A 51 0.85 13.54 7.32
N ALA A 52 0.84 13.41 8.65
CA ALA A 52 -0.30 12.99 9.46
C ALA A 52 -1.47 14.00 9.41
#